data_AF-A0A372F5F7-F1
#
_entry.id   AF-A0A372F5F7-F1
#
_cell.length_a   1.000
_cell.length_b   1.000
_cell.length_c   1.000
_cell.angle_alpha   90.00
_cell.angle_beta   90.00
_cell.angle_gamma   90.00
#
_symmetry.space_group_name_H-M   'P 1'
#
loop_
_entity.id
_entity.type
_entity.pdbx_description
1 polymer ?
#
loop_
_entity_poly.entity_id
_entity_poly.type
_entity_poly.pdbx_seq_one_letter_code
_entity_poly.pdbx_strand_id
1 'polypeptide(L)'
;MKTNRLFILGLAMIFGLAFQACEDDNEPAIMNPTISGLTCPSAVFSTNAVRGTAYTGTFTVPYTGGNGMAYTTGTGISSTGTTGLTATLNSGSLMSGGGNLTYAVTGTPSTADTVRNASFLINFGGQTCSVTMPISPANSGQ
;
A
#
# COMPACT_ATOMS: atom_id res chain seq x y z
N MET A 1 -46.98 -4.78 55.37
CA MET A 1 -46.76 -3.35 55.68
C MET A 1 -46.71 -2.61 54.33
N LYS A 2 -47.76 -1.93 53.84
CA LYS A 2 -48.12 -0.50 54.10
C LYS A 2 -46.85 0.39 54.02
N THR A 3 -46.66 1.36 53.11
CA THR A 3 -47.56 2.40 52.54
C THR A 3 -46.79 3.09 51.37
N ASN A 4 -47.27 3.14 50.12
CA ASN A 4 -48.02 4.21 49.40
C ASN A 4 -47.54 5.70 49.48
N ARG A 5 -47.07 6.22 48.32
CA ARG A 5 -47.27 7.55 47.65
C ARG A 5 -47.41 8.87 48.48
N LEU A 6 -46.65 9.95 48.15
CA LEU A 6 -47.16 11.27 47.68
C LEU A 6 -46.07 12.37 47.42
N PHE A 7 -46.13 12.98 46.22
CA PHE A 7 -45.85 14.36 45.74
C PHE A 7 -44.88 15.35 46.44
N ILE A 8 -43.92 15.90 45.67
CA ILE A 8 -43.49 17.33 45.77
C ILE A 8 -43.33 17.91 44.36
N LEU A 9 -43.97 19.06 44.12
CA LEU A 9 -43.97 19.86 42.89
C LEU A 9 -42.65 20.62 42.67
N GLY A 10 -42.19 20.65 41.42
CA GLY A 10 -41.58 21.78 40.71
C GLY A 10 -40.48 22.63 41.37
N LEU A 11 -39.25 22.50 40.87
CA LEU A 11 -38.41 23.65 40.51
C LEU A 11 -37.47 23.27 39.37
N ALA A 12 -37.63 23.92 38.21
CA ALA A 12 -36.71 23.82 37.09
C ALA A 12 -35.47 24.71 37.33
N MET A 13 -34.35 24.32 36.73
CA MET A 13 -32.98 24.87 36.81
C MET A 13 -32.15 24.45 38.04
N ILE A 14 -31.16 23.58 37.81
CA ILE A 14 -29.76 23.76 38.24
C ILE A 14 -28.85 22.95 37.29
N PHE A 15 -28.03 23.70 36.57
CA PHE A 15 -26.67 23.41 36.08
C PHE A 15 -26.39 22.06 35.40
N GLY A 16 -26.23 22.16 34.08
CA GLY A 16 -25.17 21.40 33.42
C GLY A 16 -23.84 21.70 34.10
N LEU A 17 -23.27 20.67 34.71
CA LEU A 17 -21.83 20.53 34.84
C LEU A 17 -21.50 19.20 34.21
N ALA A 18 -20.88 19.32 33.04
CA ALA A 18 -20.19 18.24 32.39
C ALA A 18 -19.25 17.58 33.40
N PHE A 19 -19.55 16.34 33.77
CA PHE A 19 -18.51 15.40 34.14
C PHE A 19 -18.27 14.53 32.91
N GLN A 20 -17.71 15.19 31.89
CA GLN A 20 -16.89 14.54 30.87
C GLN A 20 -15.67 14.03 31.64
N ALA A 21 -15.74 12.79 32.14
CA ALA A 21 -14.62 12.16 32.79
C ALA A 21 -13.57 11.87 31.70
N CYS A 22 -12.59 12.78 31.59
CA CYS A 22 -11.28 12.64 30.95
C CYS A 22 -11.18 11.45 29.97
N GLU A 23 -11.52 11.66 28.70
CA GLU A 23 -10.80 10.96 27.63
C GLU A 23 -9.36 11.51 27.66
N ASP A 24 -8.41 10.67 28.06
CA ASP A 24 -6.99 10.94 27.84
C ASP A 24 -6.79 10.92 26.31
N ASP A 25 -6.87 12.09 25.67
CA ASP A 25 -6.67 12.32 24.23
C ASP A 25 -5.20 12.09 23.79
N ASN A 26 -4.55 11.08 24.34
CA ASN A 26 -3.18 10.70 23.99
C ASN A 26 -3.18 9.42 23.14
N GLU A 27 -4.06 9.38 22.12
CA GLU A 27 -3.90 8.44 21.03
C GLU A 27 -2.57 8.78 20.33
N PRO A 28 -1.59 7.87 20.30
CA PRO A 28 -0.32 8.13 19.64
C PRO A 28 -0.63 8.45 18.18
N ALA A 29 -0.19 9.61 17.71
CA ALA A 29 -0.35 9.99 16.31
C ALA A 29 0.30 8.91 15.43
N ILE A 30 -0.54 8.10 14.77
CA ILE A 30 -0.06 7.05 13.86
C ILE A 30 0.48 7.74 12.60
N MET A 31 1.79 7.90 12.55
CA MET A 31 2.47 8.39 11.35
C MET A 31 2.52 7.25 10.32
N ASN A 32 1.82 7.43 9.21
CA ASN A 32 1.88 6.50 8.08
C ASN A 32 3.10 6.81 7.20
N PRO A 33 3.68 5.81 6.51
CA PRO A 33 4.68 6.07 5.48
C PRO A 33 4.06 6.90 4.34
N THR A 34 4.65 8.06 4.05
CA THR A 34 4.21 8.95 2.98
C THR A 34 5.38 9.38 2.11
N ILE A 35 5.10 9.67 0.84
CA ILE A 35 6.06 10.16 -0.15
C ILE A 35 5.41 11.29 -0.95
N SER A 36 6.21 12.21 -1.49
CA SER A 36 5.71 13.29 -2.35
C SER A 36 5.61 12.89 -3.83
N GLY A 37 6.33 11.86 -4.25
CA GLY A 37 6.35 11.43 -5.65
C GLY A 37 6.84 10.00 -5.83
N LEU A 38 6.32 9.35 -6.88
CA LEU A 38 6.83 8.09 -7.43
C LEU A 38 7.29 8.33 -8.87
N THR A 39 8.39 7.70 -9.25
CA THR A 39 8.97 7.81 -10.60
C THR A 39 8.99 6.44 -11.29
N CYS A 40 7.81 5.86 -11.49
CA CYS A 40 7.64 4.55 -12.16
C CYS A 40 8.39 4.40 -13.51
N PRO A 41 8.48 5.41 -14.40
CA PRO A 41 9.24 5.28 -15.64
C PRO A 41 10.74 5.03 -15.44
N SER A 42 11.28 5.36 -14.26
CA SER A 42 12.67 5.11 -13.88
C SER A 42 12.83 3.80 -13.09
N ALA A 43 11.85 2.90 -13.15
CA ALA A 43 11.96 1.61 -12.50
C ALA A 43 13.10 0.77 -13.11
N VAL A 44 13.82 0.05 -12.25
CA VAL A 44 14.95 -0.81 -12.65
C VAL A 44 14.61 -2.25 -12.33
N PHE A 45 14.72 -3.13 -13.33
CA PHE A 45 14.43 -4.55 -13.22
C PHE A 45 15.72 -5.35 -13.03
N SER A 46 15.72 -6.34 -12.13
CA SER A 46 16.91 -7.17 -11.87
C SER A 46 17.27 -8.09 -13.03
N THR A 47 16.25 -8.62 -13.71
CA THR A 47 16.35 -9.64 -14.77
C THR A 47 15.18 -9.50 -15.74
N ASN A 48 15.34 -9.98 -16.98
CA ASN A 48 14.28 -9.98 -17.97
C ASN A 48 13.31 -11.15 -17.78
N ALA A 49 12.01 -10.87 -17.86
CA ALA A 49 10.97 -11.90 -17.90
C ALA A 49 10.76 -12.39 -19.34
N VAL A 50 10.55 -13.70 -19.49
CA VAL A 50 10.36 -14.38 -20.79
C VAL A 50 8.99 -15.05 -20.81
N ARG A 51 8.24 -14.92 -21.91
CA ARG A 51 6.90 -15.53 -22.03
C ARG A 51 6.96 -17.04 -21.78
N GLY A 52 6.04 -17.54 -20.97
CA GLY A 52 5.91 -18.96 -20.63
C GLY A 52 7.02 -19.51 -19.72
N THR A 53 7.98 -18.69 -19.29
CA THR A 53 9.07 -19.11 -18.40
C THR A 53 8.83 -18.60 -16.99
N ALA A 54 9.03 -19.46 -16.00
CA ALA A 54 8.96 -19.06 -14.60
C ALA A 54 9.95 -17.92 -14.34
N TYR A 55 9.47 -16.88 -13.66
CA TYR A 55 10.21 -15.68 -13.36
C TYR A 55 10.27 -15.47 -11.84
N THR A 56 11.45 -15.11 -11.35
CA THR A 56 11.68 -14.64 -9.99
C THR A 56 12.73 -13.55 -10.08
N GLY A 57 12.37 -12.35 -9.63
CA GLY A 57 13.23 -11.18 -9.71
C GLY A 57 12.68 -10.05 -8.87
N THR A 58 13.26 -8.86 -9.05
CA THR A 58 12.81 -7.64 -8.37
C THR A 58 12.76 -6.47 -9.34
N PHE A 59 11.96 -5.46 -9.00
CA PHE A 59 12.17 -4.12 -9.54
C PHE A 59 12.20 -3.08 -8.44
N THR A 60 12.94 -2.00 -8.67
CA THR A 60 12.97 -0.83 -7.78
C THR A 60 12.22 0.33 -8.40
N VAL A 61 11.45 1.06 -7.61
CA VAL A 61 10.75 2.30 -8.02
C VAL A 61 11.31 3.47 -7.22
N PRO A 62 11.94 4.46 -7.87
CA PRO A 62 12.39 5.66 -7.18
C PRO A 62 11.20 6.47 -6.62
N TYR A 63 11.40 7.05 -5.44
CA TYR A 63 10.47 7.99 -4.81
C TYR A 63 11.19 9.24 -4.32
N THR A 64 10.40 10.29 -4.06
CA THR A 64 10.85 11.56 -3.45
C THR A 64 9.99 11.92 -2.23
N GLY A 65 10.52 12.77 -1.34
CA GLY A 65 9.80 13.30 -0.18
C GLY A 65 9.32 12.27 0.84
N GLY A 66 10.06 11.17 1.03
CA GLY A 66 9.81 10.20 2.09
C GLY A 66 9.92 10.83 3.48
N ASN A 67 9.10 10.35 4.42
CA ASN A 67 8.98 10.89 5.77
C ASN A 67 9.76 10.11 6.86
N GLY A 68 10.64 9.19 6.47
CA GLY A 68 11.46 8.41 7.42
C GLY A 68 10.79 7.19 8.05
N MET A 69 9.50 6.97 7.79
CA MET A 69 8.73 5.91 8.45
C MET A 69 8.99 4.52 7.86
N ALA A 70 8.88 3.50 8.71
CA ALA A 70 8.87 2.11 8.29
C ALA A 70 7.58 1.75 7.54
N TYR A 71 7.67 0.76 6.65
CA TYR A 71 6.53 0.18 5.95
C TYR A 71 6.67 -1.34 5.87
N THR A 72 5.54 -2.03 5.94
CA THR A 72 5.49 -3.49 5.92
C THR A 72 5.45 -4.02 4.48
N THR A 73 5.58 -5.33 4.36
CA THR A 73 5.36 -6.04 3.09
C THR A 73 3.96 -5.72 2.56
N GLY A 74 3.88 -5.45 1.26
CA GLY A 74 2.62 -5.14 0.59
C GLY A 74 1.80 -6.38 0.27
N THR A 75 0.62 -6.16 -0.30
CA THR A 75 -0.19 -7.22 -0.91
C THR A 75 0.30 -7.52 -2.33
N GLY A 76 -0.12 -8.66 -2.88
CA GLY A 76 0.18 -9.03 -4.26
C GLY A 76 -0.54 -8.12 -5.26
N ILE A 77 0.22 -7.55 -6.19
CA ILE A 77 -0.25 -6.75 -7.31
C ILE A 77 -0.13 -7.60 -8.57
N SER A 78 -1.26 -8.07 -9.10
CA SER A 78 -1.30 -8.86 -10.32
C SER A 78 -0.96 -8.00 -11.54
N SER A 79 -0.19 -8.56 -12.48
CA SER A 79 0.14 -7.88 -13.73
C SER A 79 -1.06 -7.78 -14.67
N THR A 80 -1.10 -6.67 -15.41
CA THR A 80 -2.05 -6.43 -16.52
C THR A 80 -1.29 -6.32 -17.85
N GLY A 81 -1.98 -6.43 -18.98
CA GLY A 81 -1.34 -6.50 -20.30
C GLY A 81 -0.82 -7.91 -20.58
N THR A 82 0.33 -8.26 -19.99
CA THR A 82 0.77 -9.66 -19.85
C THR A 82 0.49 -10.13 -18.43
N THR A 83 -0.43 -11.09 -18.28
CA THR A 83 -0.86 -11.68 -17.01
C THR A 83 0.09 -12.76 -16.51
N GLY A 84 -0.11 -13.22 -15.27
CA GLY A 84 0.62 -14.36 -14.69
C GLY A 84 1.85 -13.98 -13.85
N LEU A 85 2.13 -12.68 -13.68
CA LEU A 85 3.11 -12.18 -12.72
C LEU A 85 2.41 -11.49 -11.55
N THR A 86 3.02 -11.59 -10.37
CA THR A 86 2.58 -10.89 -9.16
C THR A 86 3.76 -10.12 -8.58
N ALA A 87 3.59 -8.83 -8.36
CA ALA A 87 4.55 -7.99 -7.65
C ALA A 87 4.14 -7.81 -6.17
N THR A 88 5.10 -7.79 -5.26
CA THR A 88 4.87 -7.61 -3.82
C THR A 88 5.92 -6.67 -3.27
N LEU A 89 5.48 -5.60 -2.60
CA LEU A 89 6.40 -4.66 -1.95
C LEU A 89 7.13 -5.39 -0.82
N ASN A 90 8.46 -5.33 -0.81
CA ASN A 90 9.26 -5.80 0.32
C ASN A 90 9.16 -4.79 1.46
N SER A 91 9.03 -5.24 2.71
CA SER A 91 9.09 -4.35 3.89
C SER A 91 10.40 -3.56 3.94
N GLY A 92 10.36 -2.36 4.50
CA GLY A 92 11.53 -1.48 4.59
C GLY A 92 11.28 -0.22 5.40
N SER A 93 12.10 0.80 5.18
CA SER A 93 11.91 2.13 5.77
C SER A 93 12.21 3.22 4.74
N LEU A 94 11.40 4.27 4.76
CA LEU A 94 11.62 5.42 3.92
C LEU A 94 12.84 6.18 4.42
N MET A 95 13.63 6.71 3.50
CA MET A 95 14.60 7.75 3.80
C MET A 95 13.86 9.09 3.84
N SER A 96 14.31 9.99 4.70
CA SER A 96 13.88 11.38 4.65
C SER A 96 14.36 11.99 3.33
N GLY A 97 13.44 12.31 2.42
CA GLY A 97 13.77 12.75 1.06
C GLY A 97 13.62 11.66 0.00
N GLY A 98 14.66 11.40 -0.80
CA GLY A 98 14.59 10.48 -1.94
C GLY A 98 15.06 9.06 -1.62
N GLY A 99 14.50 8.05 -2.30
CA GLY A 99 14.91 6.66 -2.14
C GLY A 99 14.29 5.72 -3.18
N ASN A 100 14.34 4.42 -2.91
CA ASN A 100 13.76 3.39 -3.77
C ASN A 100 12.88 2.43 -2.98
N LEU A 101 11.69 2.13 -3.52
CA LEU A 101 10.88 1.00 -3.09
C LEU A 101 11.31 -0.25 -3.86
N THR A 102 11.39 -1.40 -3.21
CA THR A 102 11.75 -2.67 -3.88
C THR A 102 10.56 -3.61 -3.88
N TYR A 103 10.20 -4.11 -5.07
CA TYR A 103 9.14 -5.08 -5.27
C TYR A 103 9.75 -6.40 -5.71
N ALA A 104 9.44 -7.48 -4.99
CA ALA A 104 9.66 -8.84 -5.48
C ALA A 104 8.60 -9.18 -6.53
N VAL A 105 9.00 -9.89 -7.59
CA VAL A 105 8.08 -10.34 -8.64
C VAL A 105 8.28 -11.82 -8.87
N THR A 106 7.18 -12.56 -8.84
CA THR A 106 7.14 -14.00 -9.09
C THR A 106 5.99 -14.37 -10.02
N GLY A 107 6.14 -15.47 -10.74
CA GLY A 107 5.07 -16.05 -11.55
C GLY A 107 5.58 -16.50 -12.92
N THR A 108 4.66 -16.67 -13.87
CA THR A 108 4.98 -17.06 -15.24
C THR A 108 4.18 -16.18 -16.20
N PRO A 109 4.83 -15.34 -17.03
CA PRO A 109 4.11 -14.50 -17.97
C PRO A 109 3.33 -15.36 -18.98
N SER A 110 2.05 -15.06 -19.16
CA SER A 110 1.16 -15.83 -20.03
C SER A 110 1.61 -15.85 -21.49
N THR A 111 1.46 -17.01 -22.12
CA THR A 111 1.64 -17.21 -23.57
C THR A 111 0.37 -16.97 -24.37
N ALA A 112 -0.77 -16.74 -23.71
CA ALA A 112 -2.03 -16.39 -24.37
C ALA A 112 -2.13 -14.89 -24.69
N ASP A 113 -1.49 -14.04 -23.88
CA ASP A 113 -1.58 -12.58 -24.04
C ASP A 113 -0.75 -12.08 -25.23
N THR A 114 -1.35 -11.25 -26.09
CA THR A 114 -0.67 -10.70 -27.28
C THR A 114 0.25 -9.52 -26.95
N VAL A 115 -0.03 -8.82 -25.86
CA VAL A 115 0.78 -7.70 -25.36
C VAL A 115 2.06 -8.23 -24.70
N ARG A 116 3.17 -7.51 -24.88
CA ARG A 116 4.51 -7.90 -24.40
C ARG A 116 5.00 -7.04 -23.23
N ASN A 117 4.08 -6.46 -22.48
CA ASN A 117 4.34 -5.56 -21.38
C ASN A 117 3.45 -5.98 -20.21
N ALA A 118 4.07 -6.33 -19.08
CA ALA A 118 3.38 -6.52 -17.81
C ALA A 118 3.33 -5.19 -17.06
N SER A 119 2.13 -4.70 -16.76
CA SER A 119 1.94 -3.46 -16.00
C SER A 119 1.45 -3.74 -14.59
N PHE A 120 2.09 -3.09 -13.61
CA PHE A 120 1.77 -3.16 -12.19
C PHE A 120 1.33 -1.79 -11.68
N LEU A 121 0.12 -1.69 -11.13
CA LEU A 121 -0.39 -0.46 -10.52
C LEU A 121 0.16 -0.33 -9.10
N ILE A 122 1.14 0.54 -8.92
CA ILE A 122 1.76 0.83 -7.64
C ILE A 122 0.94 1.87 -6.90
N ASN A 123 0.53 1.54 -5.67
CA ASN A 123 -0.14 2.44 -4.74
C ASN A 123 0.66 2.44 -3.43
N PHE A 124 1.36 3.54 -3.13
CA PHE A 124 2.17 3.64 -1.92
C PHE A 124 2.27 5.08 -1.43
N GLY A 125 2.13 5.28 -0.11
CA GLY A 125 2.40 6.54 0.56
C GLY A 125 1.64 7.76 0.01
N GLY A 126 0.40 7.55 -0.45
CA GLY A 126 -0.46 8.57 -1.06
C GLY A 126 -0.31 8.72 -2.58
N GLN A 127 0.68 8.08 -3.19
CA GLN A 127 0.98 8.20 -4.61
C GLN A 127 0.61 6.94 -5.38
N THR A 128 0.22 7.14 -6.64
CA THR A 128 -0.11 6.06 -7.58
C THR A 128 0.67 6.23 -8.87
N CYS A 129 1.26 5.15 -9.40
CA CYS A 129 1.80 5.11 -10.76
C CYS A 129 1.84 3.70 -11.32
N SER A 130 2.06 3.56 -12.63
CA SER A 130 2.15 2.26 -13.30
C SER A 130 3.60 1.94 -13.69
N VAL A 131 4.12 0.82 -13.21
CA VAL A 131 5.41 0.26 -13.67
C VAL A 131 5.13 -0.68 -14.83
N THR A 132 5.81 -0.46 -15.96
CA THR A 132 5.73 -1.33 -17.13
C THR A 132 7.00 -2.14 -17.29
N MET A 133 6.90 -3.45 -17.08
CA MET A 133 7.97 -4.43 -17.28
C MET A 133 7.87 -5.02 -18.70
N PRO A 134 8.90 -4.89 -19.55
CA PRO A 134 8.92 -5.53 -20.86
C PRO A 134 9.09 -7.05 -20.73
N ILE A 135 8.36 -7.81 -21.55
CA ILE A 135 8.37 -9.27 -21.58
C ILE A 135 8.97 -9.76 -22.91
N SER A 136 10.06 -10.50 -22.81
CA SER A 136 10.75 -11.10 -23.95
C SER A 136 9.91 -12.22 -24.58
N PRO A 137 10.03 -12.45 -25.91
CA PRO A 137 9.41 -13.60 -26.56
C PRO A 137 9.86 -14.91 -25.90
N ALA A 138 8.99 -15.91 -25.92
CA ALA A 138 9.40 -17.27 -25.62
C ALA A 138 10.51 -17.67 -26.61
N ASN A 139 11.59 -18.30 -26.12
CA ASN A 139 12.63 -18.85 -26.97
C ASN A 139 12.06 -20.08 -27.70
N SER A 140 11.40 -19.87 -28.83
CA SER A 140 10.73 -20.94 -29.58
C SER A 140 11.65 -21.62 -30.61
N GLY A 141 12.92 -21.86 -30.30
CA GLY A 141 13.84 -22.45 -31.29
C GLY A 141 15.29 -22.69 -30.87
N GLN A 142 15.52 -23.56 -29.89
CA GLN A 142 16.61 -24.55 -29.97
C GLN A 142 16.01 -25.94 -29.92
#